data_AF-A0A7R9ZUC1-F1
#
_entry.id   AF-A0A7R9ZUC1-F1
#
_cell.length_a   1.000
_cell.length_b   1.000
_cell.length_c   1.000
_cell.angle_alpha   90.00
_cell.angle_beta   90.00
_cell.angle_gamma   90.00
#
_symmetry.space_group_name_H-M   'P 1'
#
loop_
_entity.id
_entity.type
_entity.pdbx_description
1 polymer ?
#
loop_
_entity_poly.entity_id
_entity_poly.type
_entity_poly.pdbx_seq_one_letter_code
_entity_poly.pdbx_strand_id
1 'polypeptide(L)'
;QLNLLFLIRRVCRIYSAATACVQQSRGLVAIRSITFACAGCIADAICRVKAVDDPSAFALHYSGMCEGPTQAFAMEAGSFDTLGSNLPIYDPNLCSLRFRCLDYLREMTFNEHGVKRNTIFNFDKAMVPTEGDVVLCTQLSIQLALARPYPATDEALANHTAKLISGRNGSILEVLPEFGYFRDIVFHFKHAVSG
;
A
#
# COMPACT_ATOMS: atom_id res chain seq x y z
N GLN A 1 -4.89 -15.71 3.17
CA GLN A 1 -4.51 -14.31 2.89
C GLN A 1 -3.07 -14.00 3.32
N LEU A 2 -2.73 -14.15 4.60
CA LEU A 2 -1.41 -13.81 5.17
C LEU A 2 -0.21 -14.43 4.45
N ASN A 3 -0.24 -15.74 4.18
CA ASN A 3 0.86 -16.45 3.51
C ASN A 3 1.15 -15.91 2.10
N LEU A 4 0.13 -15.46 1.38
CA LEU A 4 0.32 -14.87 0.05
C LEU A 4 1.02 -13.51 0.16
N LEU A 5 0.59 -12.67 1.09
CA LEU A 5 1.25 -11.38 1.35
C LEU A 5 2.70 -11.57 1.83
N PHE A 6 2.95 -12.56 2.68
CA PHE A 6 4.30 -12.91 3.11
C PHE A 6 5.19 -13.32 1.92
N LEU A 7 4.67 -14.18 1.03
CA LEU A 7 5.39 -14.61 -0.17
C LEU A 7 5.70 -13.43 -1.10
N ILE A 8 4.70 -12.60 -1.40
CA ILE A 8 4.87 -11.42 -2.26
C ILE A 8 5.90 -10.48 -1.67
N ARG A 9 5.81 -10.17 -0.37
CA ARG A 9 6.81 -9.34 0.33
C ARG A 9 8.21 -9.92 0.21
N ARG A 10 8.37 -11.24 0.37
CA ARG A 10 9.68 -11.90 0.25
C ARG A 10 10.23 -11.77 -1.17
N VAL A 11 9.40 -11.99 -2.19
CA VAL A 11 9.76 -11.78 -3.60
C VAL A 11 10.17 -10.33 -3.83
N CYS A 12 9.40 -9.36 -3.32
CA CYS A 12 9.72 -7.95 -3.47
C CYS A 12 11.10 -7.60 -2.87
N ARG A 13 11.41 -8.11 -1.67
CA ARG A 13 12.71 -7.88 -1.02
C ARG A 13 13.88 -8.48 -1.81
N ILE A 14 13.73 -9.73 -2.27
CA ILE A 14 14.76 -10.40 -3.07
C ILE A 14 14.97 -9.64 -4.40
N TYR A 15 13.88 -9.26 -5.06
CA TYR A 15 13.94 -8.54 -6.33
C TYR A 15 14.51 -7.12 -6.17
N SER A 16 14.17 -6.40 -5.10
CA SER A 16 14.81 -5.12 -4.76
C SER A 16 16.31 -5.27 -4.53
N ALA A 17 16.74 -6.28 -3.78
CA ALA A 17 18.17 -6.53 -3.54
C ALA A 17 18.90 -6.86 -4.86
N ALA A 18 18.33 -7.76 -5.67
CA ALA A 18 18.91 -8.14 -6.96
C ALA A 18 19.03 -6.94 -7.92
N THR A 19 17.97 -6.13 -8.02
CA THR A 19 17.98 -4.94 -8.89
C THR A 19 18.90 -3.85 -8.37
N ALA A 20 19.16 -3.74 -7.08
CA ALA A 20 20.12 -2.79 -6.51
C ALA A 20 21.59 -3.15 -6.81
N CYS A 21 21.90 -4.43 -7.03
CA CYS A 21 23.25 -4.90 -7.34
C CYS A 21 23.64 -4.77 -8.83
N VAL A 22 22.70 -4.40 -9.70
CA VAL A 22 22.92 -4.26 -11.14
C VAL A 22 23.03 -2.78 -11.51
N GLN A 23 23.77 -2.47 -12.58
CA GLN A 23 23.84 -1.11 -13.11
C GLN A 23 22.44 -0.59 -13.46
N GLN A 24 22.07 0.53 -12.86
CA GLN A 24 20.75 1.13 -13.09
C GLN A 24 20.67 1.67 -14.52
N SER A 25 19.70 1.17 -15.28
CA SER A 25 19.34 1.67 -16.60
C SER A 25 17.87 2.06 -16.60
N ARG A 26 17.46 2.98 -17.49
CA ARG A 26 16.05 3.38 -17.61
C ARG A 26 15.13 2.19 -17.93
N GLY A 27 15.62 1.21 -18.70
CA GLY A 27 14.89 -0.02 -18.98
C GLY A 27 14.72 -0.91 -17.73
N LEU A 28 15.77 -1.05 -16.91
CA LEU A 28 15.68 -1.79 -15.65
C LEU A 28 14.70 -1.13 -14.68
N VAL A 29 14.73 0.21 -14.57
CA VAL A 29 13.76 0.98 -13.76
C VAL A 29 12.33 0.75 -14.26
N ALA A 30 12.11 0.72 -15.58
CA ALA A 30 10.81 0.41 -16.18
C ALA A 30 10.28 -0.96 -15.75
N ILE A 31 11.06 -2.02 -15.98
CA ILE A 31 10.70 -3.40 -15.67
C ILE A 31 10.42 -3.54 -14.17
N ARG A 32 11.29 -2.95 -13.34
CA ARG A 32 11.20 -3.02 -11.89
C ARG A 32 9.93 -2.36 -11.37
N SER A 33 9.65 -1.13 -11.81
CA SER A 33 8.45 -0.38 -11.42
C SER A 33 7.16 -1.11 -11.77
N ILE A 34 7.08 -1.71 -12.97
CA ILE A 34 5.90 -2.47 -13.39
C ILE A 34 5.76 -3.74 -12.55
N THR A 35 6.86 -4.44 -12.28
CA THR A 35 6.86 -5.66 -11.45
C THR A 35 6.34 -5.37 -10.04
N PHE A 36 6.81 -4.29 -9.41
CA PHE A 36 6.30 -3.89 -8.10
C PHE A 36 4.88 -3.34 -8.14
N ALA A 37 4.47 -2.66 -9.22
CA ALA A 37 3.08 -2.25 -9.41
C ALA A 37 2.16 -3.48 -9.45
N CYS A 38 2.55 -4.54 -10.18
CA CYS A 38 1.82 -5.81 -10.20
C CYS A 38 1.73 -6.42 -8.79
N ALA A 39 2.85 -6.47 -8.06
CA ALA A 39 2.88 -6.96 -6.69
C ALA A 39 1.96 -6.15 -5.76
N GLY A 40 1.94 -4.82 -5.89
CA GLY A 40 1.06 -3.92 -5.16
C GLY A 40 -0.42 -4.17 -5.48
N CYS A 41 -0.79 -4.27 -6.76
CA CYS A 41 -2.17 -4.52 -7.19
C CYS A 41 -2.67 -5.90 -6.75
N ILE A 42 -1.83 -6.94 -6.84
CA ILE A 42 -2.18 -8.28 -6.35
C ILE A 42 -2.36 -8.26 -4.82
N ALA A 43 -1.46 -7.58 -4.10
CA ALA A 43 -1.57 -7.45 -2.65
C ALA A 43 -2.82 -6.66 -2.23
N ASP A 44 -3.18 -5.60 -2.97
CA ASP A 44 -4.43 -4.85 -2.80
C ASP A 44 -5.65 -5.75 -2.96
N ALA A 45 -5.70 -6.51 -4.06
CA ALA A 45 -6.79 -7.46 -4.32
C ALA A 45 -6.90 -8.52 -3.20
N ILE A 46 -5.76 -9.05 -2.73
CA ILE A 46 -5.73 -10.01 -1.61
C ILE A 46 -6.28 -9.37 -0.32
N CYS A 47 -5.94 -8.12 -0.03
CA CYS A 47 -6.41 -7.39 1.15
C CYS A 47 -7.91 -7.04 1.10
N ARG A 48 -8.49 -6.96 -0.11
CA ARG A 48 -9.93 -6.69 -0.29
C ARG A 48 -10.80 -7.93 -0.14
N VAL A 49 -10.24 -9.13 -0.29
CA VAL A 49 -10.98 -10.38 -0.12
C VAL A 49 -11.12 -10.68 1.37
N LYS A 50 -12.36 -10.71 1.86
CA LYS A 50 -12.67 -11.14 3.22
C LYS A 50 -12.34 -12.63 3.36
N ALA A 51 -11.45 -12.97 4.30
CA ALA A 51 -11.21 -14.34 4.68
C ALA A 51 -12.47 -14.96 5.32
N VAL A 52 -12.76 -16.22 4.98
CA VAL A 52 -13.98 -16.93 5.41
C VAL A 52 -13.86 -17.45 6.84
N ASP A 53 -12.64 -17.82 7.23
CA ASP A 53 -12.29 -18.42 8.51
C ASP A 53 -12.08 -17.35 9.60
N ASP A 54 -11.05 -16.53 9.45
CA ASP A 54 -10.69 -15.49 10.43
C ASP A 54 -10.42 -14.16 9.69
N PRO A 55 -11.43 -13.29 9.57
CA PRO A 55 -11.28 -12.05 8.83
C PRO A 55 -10.40 -11.07 9.61
N SER A 56 -9.23 -10.76 9.04
CA SER A 56 -8.34 -9.72 9.56
C SER A 56 -9.06 -8.37 9.73
N ALA A 57 -8.88 -7.75 10.90
CA ALA A 57 -9.33 -6.39 11.18
C ALA A 57 -8.83 -5.39 10.13
N PHE A 58 -7.55 -5.50 9.73
CA PHE A 58 -7.01 -4.67 8.67
C PHE A 58 -7.73 -4.88 7.34
N ALA A 59 -7.97 -6.14 6.92
CA ALA A 59 -8.66 -6.44 5.67
C ALA A 59 -10.11 -5.92 5.66
N LEU A 60 -10.81 -6.03 6.80
CA LEU A 60 -12.18 -5.53 6.95
C LEU A 60 -12.24 -3.99 6.84
N HIS A 61 -11.36 -3.28 7.53
CA HIS A 61 -11.27 -1.82 7.40
C HIS A 61 -10.84 -1.40 5.99
N TYR A 62 -9.83 -2.06 5.43
CA TYR A 62 -9.30 -1.76 4.10
C TYR A 62 -10.34 -1.93 2.99
N SER A 63 -11.09 -3.02 3.03
CA SER A 63 -12.17 -3.32 2.08
C SER A 63 -13.44 -2.49 2.30
N GLY A 64 -13.58 -1.83 3.46
CA GLY A 64 -14.81 -1.13 3.84
C GLY A 64 -15.95 -2.06 4.25
N MET A 65 -15.66 -3.33 4.58
CA MET A 65 -16.63 -4.31 5.07
C MET A 65 -16.78 -4.31 6.59
N CYS A 66 -16.03 -3.46 7.30
CA CYS A 66 -16.16 -3.30 8.75
C CYS A 66 -17.49 -2.61 9.10
N GLU A 67 -18.03 -2.91 10.28
CA GLU A 67 -19.22 -2.23 10.79
C GLU A 67 -18.88 -0.79 11.18
N GLY A 68 -19.77 0.16 10.82
CA GLY A 68 -19.65 1.58 11.14
C GLY A 68 -19.60 2.48 9.90
N PRO A 69 -19.40 3.81 10.08
CA PRO A 69 -19.21 4.74 8.97
C PRO A 69 -17.80 4.58 8.39
N THR A 70 -17.52 3.41 7.80
CA THR A 70 -16.24 3.11 7.16
C THR A 70 -16.38 3.12 5.65
N GLN A 71 -15.39 3.69 4.97
CA GLN A 71 -15.26 3.62 3.52
C GLN A 71 -14.05 2.75 3.19
N ALA A 72 -14.09 2.10 2.03
CA ALA A 72 -12.94 1.37 1.54
C ALA A 72 -11.75 2.31 1.32
N PHE A 73 -10.55 1.82 1.64
CA PHE A 73 -9.30 2.52 1.36
C PHE A 73 -8.74 2.07 0.01
N ALA A 74 -7.79 2.83 -0.51
CA ALA A 74 -7.12 2.53 -1.78
C ALA A 74 -5.63 2.86 -1.72
N MET A 75 -4.88 2.35 -2.70
CA MET A 75 -3.54 2.84 -3.02
C MET A 75 -3.61 3.69 -4.28
N GLU A 76 -2.95 4.85 -4.26
CA GLU A 76 -2.86 5.71 -5.44
C GLU A 76 -1.73 5.24 -6.36
N ALA A 77 -1.86 5.41 -7.69
CA ALA A 77 -0.75 5.18 -8.61
C ALA A 77 0.40 6.18 -8.35
N GLY A 78 0.05 7.46 -8.16
CA GLY A 78 1.01 8.53 -7.86
C GLY A 78 2.08 8.66 -8.96
N SER A 79 3.36 8.66 -8.59
CA SER A 79 4.46 8.80 -9.56
C SER A 79 4.50 7.70 -10.62
N PHE A 80 3.84 6.55 -10.41
CA PHE A 80 3.79 5.46 -11.39
C PHE A 80 3.04 5.86 -12.67
N ASP A 81 2.04 6.73 -12.54
CA ASP A 81 1.29 7.24 -13.69
C ASP A 81 2.15 8.20 -14.53
N THR A 82 2.77 9.19 -13.87
CA THR A 82 3.55 10.23 -14.55
C THR A 82 4.91 9.75 -15.05
N LEU A 83 5.73 9.14 -14.19
CA LEU A 83 7.06 8.65 -14.57
C LEU A 83 6.97 7.38 -15.39
N GLY A 84 6.00 6.50 -15.10
CA GLY A 84 5.80 5.25 -15.84
C GLY A 84 5.46 5.46 -17.31
N SER A 85 4.85 6.60 -17.68
CA SER A 85 4.56 6.95 -19.08
C SER A 85 5.83 7.15 -19.93
N ASN A 86 6.91 7.66 -19.33
CA ASN A 86 8.15 8.05 -20.00
C ASN A 86 9.24 6.97 -19.95
N LEU A 87 8.96 5.80 -19.37
CA LEU A 87 9.92 4.72 -19.24
C LEU A 87 9.98 3.89 -20.53
N PRO A 88 11.19 3.59 -21.05
CA PRO A 88 11.35 2.83 -22.28
C PRO A 88 11.03 1.34 -22.01
N ILE A 89 9.88 0.88 -22.49
CA ILE A 89 9.42 -0.51 -22.37
C ILE A 89 9.30 -1.08 -23.78
N TYR A 90 10.14 -2.06 -24.11
CA TYR A 90 10.16 -2.70 -25.43
C TYR A 90 9.41 -4.04 -25.44
N ASP A 91 9.16 -4.63 -24.27
CA ASP A 91 8.38 -5.87 -24.15
C ASP A 91 6.88 -5.56 -24.16
N PRO A 92 6.11 -6.08 -25.14
CA PRO A 92 4.67 -5.85 -25.21
C PRO A 92 3.90 -6.39 -23.98
N ASN A 93 4.39 -7.45 -23.33
CA ASN A 93 3.74 -8.01 -22.14
C ASN A 93 3.84 -7.04 -20.95
N LEU A 94 5.03 -6.46 -20.74
CA LEU A 94 5.23 -5.45 -19.70
C LEU A 94 4.43 -4.18 -19.98
N CYS A 95 4.31 -3.79 -21.24
CA CYS A 95 3.47 -2.66 -21.64
C CYS A 95 2.00 -2.92 -21.29
N SER A 96 1.48 -4.11 -21.62
CA SER A 96 0.10 -4.51 -21.25
C SER A 96 -0.12 -4.55 -19.74
N LEU A 97 0.83 -5.12 -18.98
CA LEU A 97 0.76 -5.17 -17.52
C LEU A 97 0.75 -3.78 -16.89
N ARG A 98 1.53 -2.82 -17.43
CA ARG A 98 1.52 -1.44 -16.97
C ARG A 98 0.12 -0.83 -17.06
N PHE A 99 -0.53 -0.95 -18.22
CA PHE A 99 -1.88 -0.41 -18.42
C PHE A 99 -2.89 -1.09 -17.48
N ARG A 100 -2.85 -2.42 -17.35
CA ARG A 100 -3.73 -3.13 -16.41
C ARG A 100 -3.55 -2.66 -14.96
N CYS A 101 -2.32 -2.39 -14.53
CA CYS A 101 -2.07 -1.86 -13.19
C CYS A 101 -2.62 -0.44 -13.04
N LEU A 102 -2.44 0.43 -14.04
CA LEU A 102 -2.96 1.80 -14.00
C LEU A 102 -4.49 1.83 -13.98
N ASP A 103 -5.13 1.01 -14.81
CA ASP A 103 -6.59 0.87 -14.84
C ASP A 103 -7.12 0.39 -13.48
N TYR A 104 -6.51 -0.68 -12.93
CA TYR A 104 -6.85 -1.20 -11.61
C TYR A 104 -6.72 -0.12 -10.52
N LEU A 105 -5.58 0.58 -10.45
CA LEU A 105 -5.33 1.61 -9.45
C LEU A 105 -6.31 2.78 -9.57
N ARG A 106 -6.68 3.15 -10.80
CA ARG A 106 -7.66 4.20 -11.07
C ARG A 106 -9.06 3.78 -10.59
N GLU A 107 -9.50 2.57 -10.93
CA GLU A 107 -10.77 2.01 -10.48
C GLU A 107 -10.83 1.87 -8.95
N MET A 108 -9.71 1.52 -8.31
CA MET A 108 -9.66 1.46 -6.85
C MET A 108 -9.62 2.84 -6.19
N THR A 109 -9.06 3.86 -6.83
CA THR A 109 -8.96 5.21 -6.24
C THR A 109 -10.31 5.94 -6.23
N PHE A 110 -11.18 5.71 -7.20
CA PHE A 110 -12.49 6.36 -7.28
C PHE A 110 -13.62 5.37 -6.95
N ASN A 111 -14.63 5.81 -6.22
CA ASN A 111 -15.84 5.01 -6.02
C ASN A 111 -16.78 5.09 -7.24
N GLU A 112 -17.88 4.35 -7.21
CA GLU A 112 -18.91 4.31 -8.27
C GLU A 112 -19.53 5.68 -8.56
N HIS A 113 -19.46 6.62 -7.61
CA HIS A 113 -19.96 7.98 -7.73
C HIS A 113 -18.86 8.99 -8.16
N GLY A 114 -17.65 8.52 -8.47
CA GLY A 114 -16.52 9.38 -8.86
C GLY A 114 -15.85 10.11 -7.69
N VAL A 115 -16.23 9.81 -6.44
CA VAL A 115 -15.60 10.37 -5.24
C VAL A 115 -14.32 9.61 -4.94
N LYS A 116 -13.24 10.35 -4.67
CA LYS A 116 -11.93 9.78 -4.33
C LYS A 116 -12.00 9.08 -2.96
N ARG A 117 -11.58 7.81 -2.91
CA ARG A 117 -11.42 7.04 -1.66
C ARG A 117 -10.22 7.56 -0.87
N ASN A 118 -10.22 7.30 0.44
CA ASN A 118 -9.05 7.55 1.27
C ASN A 118 -7.88 6.69 0.80
N THR A 119 -6.79 7.35 0.41
CA THR A 119 -5.58 6.67 -0.05
C THR A 119 -4.58 6.54 1.09
N ILE A 120 -3.94 5.38 1.19
CA ILE A 120 -2.95 5.09 2.24
C ILE A 120 -1.59 4.80 1.61
N PHE A 121 -0.53 4.94 2.41
CA PHE A 121 0.86 4.64 2.04
C PHE A 121 1.35 5.41 0.80
N ASN A 122 1.04 6.70 0.74
CA ASN A 122 1.51 7.63 -0.29
C ASN A 122 2.98 8.03 -0.10
N PHE A 123 3.88 7.04 0.05
CA PHE A 123 5.31 7.23 0.31
C PHE A 123 6.03 8.03 -0.77
N ASP A 124 5.49 8.06 -1.99
CA ASP A 124 6.00 8.83 -3.12
C ASP A 124 5.72 10.33 -3.00
N LYS A 125 4.70 10.74 -2.23
CA LYS A 125 4.38 12.15 -1.98
C LYS A 125 5.15 12.69 -0.76
N ALA A 126 5.11 11.94 0.34
CA ALA A 126 5.80 12.30 1.57
C ALA A 126 6.12 11.05 2.40
N MET A 127 7.25 11.08 3.11
CA MET A 127 7.60 10.04 4.10
C MET A 127 6.93 10.29 5.47
N VAL A 128 5.74 10.86 5.45
CA VAL A 128 4.92 11.24 6.61
C VAL A 128 3.49 10.73 6.38
N PRO A 129 2.77 10.24 7.41
CA PRO A 129 1.40 9.81 7.25
C PRO A 129 0.51 10.89 6.63
N THR A 130 -0.31 10.48 5.68
CA THR A 130 -1.35 11.32 5.07
C THR A 130 -2.68 11.13 5.80
N GLU A 131 -3.68 11.93 5.45
CA GLU A 131 -5.02 11.87 6.09
C GLU A 131 -5.61 10.46 6.09
N GLY A 132 -5.53 9.74 4.97
CA GLY A 132 -6.02 8.35 4.88
C GLY A 132 -5.30 7.40 5.83
N ASP A 133 -3.99 7.57 6.01
CA ASP A 133 -3.19 6.78 6.96
C ASP A 133 -3.64 7.02 8.40
N VAL A 134 -3.88 8.29 8.76
CA VAL A 134 -4.37 8.69 10.09
C VAL A 134 -5.75 8.12 10.36
N VAL A 135 -6.67 8.19 9.38
CA VAL A 135 -8.02 7.63 9.49
C VAL A 135 -7.96 6.12 9.70
N LEU A 136 -7.18 5.39 8.88
CA LEU A 136 -7.03 3.94 9.01
C LEU A 136 -6.44 3.55 10.37
N CYS A 137 -5.32 4.15 10.78
CA CYS A 137 -4.69 3.83 12.05
C CYS A 137 -5.56 4.20 13.25
N THR A 138 -6.38 5.26 13.14
CA THR A 138 -7.35 5.62 14.17
C THR A 138 -8.46 4.57 14.28
N GLN A 139 -9.01 4.11 13.16
CA GLN A 139 -10.01 3.04 13.14
C GLN A 139 -9.48 1.74 13.74
N LEU A 140 -8.27 1.32 13.33
CA LEU A 140 -7.62 0.13 13.89
C LEU A 140 -7.30 0.28 15.37
N SER A 141 -6.87 1.47 15.80
CA SER A 141 -6.58 1.74 17.22
C SER A 141 -7.85 1.65 18.08
N ILE A 142 -9.01 2.04 17.54
CA ILE A 142 -10.30 1.89 18.23
C ILE A 142 -10.66 0.41 18.33
N GLN A 143 -10.63 -0.32 17.23
CA GLN A 143 -11.04 -1.74 17.20
C GLN A 143 -10.12 -2.61 18.07
N LEU A 144 -8.81 -2.37 18.04
CA LEU A 144 -7.81 -3.14 18.78
C LEU A 144 -7.52 -2.57 20.18
N ALA A 145 -8.25 -1.55 20.62
CA ALA A 145 -8.05 -0.88 21.91
C ALA A 145 -6.59 -0.42 22.15
N LEU A 146 -5.93 0.10 21.12
CA LEU A 146 -4.57 0.63 21.23
C LEU A 146 -4.56 1.97 21.95
N ALA A 147 -3.48 2.24 22.68
CA ALA A 147 -3.27 3.53 23.31
C ALA A 147 -3.28 4.65 22.25
N ARG A 148 -4.15 5.64 22.44
CA ARG A 148 -4.26 6.82 21.57
C ARG A 148 -3.69 8.05 22.26
N PRO A 149 -3.13 9.01 21.52
CA PRO A 149 -2.60 10.23 22.12
C PRO A 149 -3.70 11.04 22.80
N TYR A 150 -3.38 11.60 23.97
CA TYR A 150 -4.22 12.55 24.68
C TYR A 150 -3.35 13.74 25.16
N PRO A 151 -3.70 14.99 24.81
CA PRO A 151 -4.82 15.39 23.95
C PRO A 151 -4.65 14.94 22.50
N ALA A 152 -5.76 14.70 21.80
CA ALA A 152 -5.77 14.22 20.42
C ALA A 152 -5.61 15.39 19.41
N THR A 153 -4.48 16.09 19.47
CA THR A 153 -4.14 17.10 18.46
C THR A 153 -3.75 16.42 17.14
N ASP A 154 -3.91 17.11 16.03
CA ASP A 154 -3.59 16.58 14.69
C ASP A 154 -2.12 16.15 14.59
N GLU A 155 -1.21 16.95 15.16
CA GLU A 155 0.21 16.63 15.22
C GLU A 155 0.49 15.37 16.05
N ALA A 156 -0.20 15.20 17.19
CA ALA A 156 -0.04 14.03 18.03
C ALA A 156 -0.56 12.76 17.33
N LEU A 157 -1.67 12.86 16.60
CA LEU A 157 -2.24 11.77 15.81
C LEU A 157 -1.33 11.38 14.63
N ALA A 158 -0.79 12.36 13.90
CA ALA A 158 0.16 12.11 12.81
C ALA A 158 1.44 11.42 13.33
N ASN A 159 2.00 11.92 14.43
CA ASN A 159 3.18 11.32 15.06
C ASN A 159 2.91 9.92 15.60
N HIS A 160 1.74 9.69 16.20
CA HIS A 160 1.32 8.37 16.66
C HIS A 160 1.18 7.40 15.49
N THR A 161 0.49 7.81 14.43
CA THR A 161 0.32 7.05 13.19
C THR A 161 1.66 6.70 12.56
N ALA A 162 2.60 7.65 12.51
CA ALA A 162 3.95 7.41 12.00
C ALA A 162 4.69 6.32 12.80
N LYS A 163 4.56 6.31 14.13
CA LYS A 163 5.17 5.29 15.00
C LYS A 163 4.58 3.90 14.75
N LEU A 164 3.27 3.81 14.55
CA LEU A 164 2.58 2.56 14.23
C LEU A 164 2.97 2.04 12.84
N ILE A 165 2.90 2.90 11.81
CA ILE A 165 3.25 2.54 10.43
C ILE A 165 4.72 2.17 10.31
N SER A 166 5.64 2.88 10.95
CA SER A 166 7.08 2.56 10.89
C SER A 166 7.45 1.30 11.68
N GLY A 167 6.60 0.85 12.60
CA GLY A 167 6.91 -0.23 13.53
C GLY A 167 7.79 0.19 14.72
N ARG A 168 8.03 1.50 14.92
CA ARG A 168 8.62 2.00 16.17
C ARG A 168 7.73 1.69 17.38
N ASN A 169 6.41 1.71 17.16
CA ASN A 169 5.45 1.05 18.02
C ASN A 169 4.99 -0.22 17.31
N GLY A 170 5.39 -1.38 17.84
CA GLY A 170 5.10 -2.69 17.25
C GLY A 170 3.65 -3.16 17.41
N SER A 171 2.81 -2.45 18.17
CA SER A 171 1.50 -2.94 18.59
C SER A 171 0.58 -3.37 17.43
N ILE A 172 0.54 -2.62 16.32
CA ILE A 172 -0.22 -3.03 15.12
C ILE A 172 0.46 -4.19 14.39
N LEU A 173 1.79 -4.19 14.30
CA LEU A 173 2.53 -5.18 13.52
C LEU A 173 2.56 -6.57 14.18
N GLU A 174 2.51 -6.60 15.52
CA GLU A 174 2.43 -7.83 16.30
C GLU A 174 1.05 -8.49 16.16
N VAL A 175 -0.02 -7.68 16.17
CA VAL A 175 -1.40 -8.19 16.10
C VAL A 175 -1.85 -8.43 14.66
N LEU A 176 -1.45 -7.57 13.72
CA LEU A 176 -1.86 -7.58 12.31
C LEU A 176 -0.63 -7.65 11.39
N PRO A 177 0.03 -8.82 11.28
CA PRO A 177 1.22 -8.98 10.44
C PRO A 177 0.95 -8.67 8.95
N GLU A 178 -0.27 -8.90 8.47
CA GLU A 178 -0.71 -8.57 7.11
C GLU A 178 -0.60 -7.08 6.80
N PHE A 179 -0.87 -6.20 7.77
CA PHE A 179 -0.67 -4.76 7.61
C PHE A 179 0.80 -4.45 7.33
N GLY A 180 1.71 -5.08 8.10
CA GLY A 180 3.14 -4.93 7.90
C GLY A 180 3.64 -5.51 6.58
N TYR A 181 3.05 -6.61 6.11
CA TYR A 181 3.40 -7.18 4.80
C TYR A 181 2.94 -6.30 3.66
N PHE A 182 1.69 -5.84 3.71
CA PHE A 182 1.09 -4.97 2.71
C PHE A 182 1.81 -3.63 2.63
N ARG A 183 2.07 -2.97 3.77
CA ARG A 183 2.87 -1.73 3.87
C ARG A 183 4.20 -1.85 3.14
N ASP A 184 4.95 -2.92 3.38
CA ASP A 184 6.28 -3.10 2.78
C ASP A 184 6.21 -3.35 1.27
N ILE A 185 5.19 -4.08 0.79
CA ILE A 185 4.96 -4.26 -0.65
C ILE A 185 4.67 -2.91 -1.32
N VAL A 186 3.81 -2.10 -0.71
CA VAL A 186 3.49 -0.75 -1.22
C VAL A 186 4.72 0.16 -1.17
N PHE A 187 5.53 0.07 -0.12
CA PHE A 187 6.80 0.79 -0.03
C PHE A 187 7.73 0.46 -1.20
N HIS A 188 7.93 -0.83 -1.50
CA HIS A 188 8.74 -1.24 -2.64
C HIS A 188 8.18 -0.73 -3.98
N PHE A 189 6.86 -0.73 -4.14
CA PHE A 189 6.20 -0.16 -5.31
C PHE A 189 6.45 1.34 -5.45
N LYS A 190 6.14 2.13 -4.42
CA LYS A 190 6.31 3.58 -4.45
C LYS A 190 7.76 4.00 -4.64
N HIS A 191 8.68 3.32 -3.95
CA HIS A 191 10.10 3.63 -4.01
C HIS A 191 10.75 3.27 -5.35
N ALA A 192 10.28 2.20 -6.02
CA ALA A 192 10.86 1.79 -7.29
C ALA A 192 10.70 2.81 -8.41
N VAL A 193 9.66 3.65 -8.28
CA VAL A 193 9.29 4.70 -9.24
C VAL A 193 9.92 6.05 -8.90
N SER A 194 10.24 6.31 -7.64
CA SER A 194 10.80 7.58 -7.15
C SER A 194 12.33 7.72 -7.33
N GLY A 195 12.89 7.09 -8.37
CA GLY A 195 14.34 7.09 -8.65
C GLY A 195 14.78 8.23 -9.54
#